data_AF-A0A7Y5S0Y8-F1
#
_entry.id   AF-A0A7Y5S0Y8-F1
#
_cell.length_a   1.000
_cell.length_b   1.000
_cell.length_c   1.000
_cell.angle_alpha   90.00
_cell.angle_beta   90.00
_cell.angle_gamma   90.00
#
_symmetry.space_group_name_H-M   'P 1'
#
loop_
_entity.id
_entity.type
_entity.pdbx_description
1 polymer ?
#
loop_
_entity_poly.entity_id
_entity_poly.type
_entity_poly.pdbx_seq_one_letter_code
_entity_poly.pdbx_strand_id
1 'polypeptide(L)'
;WLLRGPGRPKPTGGKAPDAADADASAADPIELLSLATQALTGSVSAAREQAKQTVSMSRMRGVGQALFIYAQEKKAFPPDLAELVRRNMITIDMLASPYDDNAPRSLAEIGEKCGYIYRAGLTPKSDPREIVLAERSVRNGGAAFLFVDGHVEFIAEPRASELIGLIQAGVESVRP
;
A
#
# COMPACT_ATOMS: atom_id res chain seq x y z
N TRP A 1 50.85 52.49 -8.39
CA TRP A 1 50.04 52.57 -7.17
C TRP A 1 50.17 51.23 -6.44
N LEU A 2 51.26 50.88 -5.74
CA LEU A 2 51.96 51.54 -4.61
C LEU A 2 51.04 51.78 -3.41
N LEU A 3 51.02 50.81 -2.47
CA LEU A 3 50.80 51.05 -1.04
C LEU A 3 51.48 49.96 -0.20
N ARG A 4 52.63 50.35 0.38
CA ARG A 4 53.31 49.75 1.54
C ARG A 4 52.37 49.87 2.76
N GLY A 5 52.13 48.81 3.52
CA GLY A 5 52.85 48.46 4.77
C GLY A 5 51.94 48.67 6.00
N PRO A 6 52.37 48.46 7.26
CA PRO A 6 53.37 47.55 7.81
C PRO A 6 52.81 46.70 8.99
N GLY A 7 53.61 45.78 9.55
CA GLY A 7 53.40 45.28 10.92
C GLY A 7 53.51 43.77 11.09
N ARG A 8 54.74 43.25 11.11
CA ARG A 8 55.05 41.86 11.48
C ARG A 8 55.28 41.80 13.00
N PRO A 9 54.42 41.15 13.80
CA PRO A 9 54.76 40.83 15.19
C PRO A 9 55.73 39.62 15.24
N LYS A 10 56.71 39.70 16.15
CA LYS A 10 57.67 38.63 16.47
C LYS A 10 56.95 37.45 17.14
N PRO A 11 57.26 36.18 16.80
CA PRO A 11 56.83 35.04 17.60
C PRO A 11 57.71 34.96 18.86
N THR A 12 57.12 35.27 20.01
CA THR A 12 57.67 34.93 21.32
C THR A 12 57.42 33.45 21.60
N GLY A 13 58.48 32.74 21.98
CA GLY A 13 58.42 31.33 22.35
C GLY A 13 57.38 31.06 23.43
N GLY A 14 56.40 30.26 23.07
CA GLY A 14 55.39 29.70 23.96
C GLY A 14 55.63 28.20 24.08
N LYS A 15 56.10 27.81 25.27
CA LYS A 15 56.21 26.48 25.86
C LYS A 15 55.11 25.52 25.37
N ALA A 16 55.50 24.32 24.93
CA ALA A 16 54.59 23.22 24.64
C ALA A 16 53.68 22.95 25.86
N PRO A 17 52.36 23.02 25.71
CA PRO A 17 51.46 22.39 26.66
C PRO A 17 51.41 20.89 26.35
N ASP A 18 51.67 20.12 27.40
CA ASP A 18 51.54 18.68 27.46
C ASP A 18 50.22 18.21 26.84
N ALA A 19 50.33 17.11 26.09
CA ALA A 19 49.22 16.34 25.57
C ALA A 19 48.33 15.91 26.75
N ALA A 20 47.27 16.66 26.99
CA ALA A 20 46.15 16.24 27.80
C ALA A 20 45.12 15.62 26.87
N ASP A 21 44.91 14.33 27.08
CA ASP A 21 43.92 13.45 26.49
C ASP A 21 42.64 14.17 26.05
N ALA A 22 42.55 14.40 24.74
CA ALA A 22 41.27 14.52 24.07
C ALA A 22 40.73 13.10 23.95
N ASP A 23 39.94 12.67 24.95
CA ASP A 23 39.03 11.55 24.82
C ASP A 23 37.92 11.94 23.83
N ALA A 24 38.32 12.01 22.56
CA ALA A 24 37.42 11.87 21.45
C ALA A 24 36.98 10.41 21.49
N SER A 25 35.87 10.16 22.21
CA SER A 25 35.04 8.98 22.04
C SER A 25 34.66 8.91 20.56
N ALA A 26 35.55 8.29 19.78
CA ALA A 26 35.28 7.80 18.47
C ALA A 26 34.16 6.78 18.69
N ALA A 27 32.95 7.13 18.29
CA ALA A 27 31.86 6.16 18.24
C ALA A 27 32.44 4.88 17.61
N ASP A 28 32.43 3.79 18.38
CA ASP A 28 33.07 2.56 17.96
C ASP A 28 32.56 2.22 16.55
N PRO A 29 33.42 1.81 15.60
CA PRO A 29 32.98 1.47 14.24
C PRO A 29 31.90 0.38 14.22
N ILE A 30 31.73 -0.34 15.33
CA ILE A 30 30.66 -1.30 15.60
C ILE A 30 29.31 -0.59 15.88
N GLU A 31 29.28 0.53 16.60
CA GLU A 31 28.05 1.30 16.87
C GLU A 31 27.50 1.95 15.61
N LEU A 32 28.38 2.52 14.76
CA LEU A 32 27.99 3.11 13.48
C LEU A 32 27.41 2.06 12.51
N LEU A 33 27.96 0.84 12.53
CA LEU A 33 27.47 -0.28 11.74
C LEU A 33 26.10 -0.78 12.23
N SER A 34 25.87 -0.76 13.56
CA SER A 34 24.60 -1.18 14.17
C SER A 34 23.44 -0.22 13.85
N LEU A 35 23.71 1.09 13.82
CA LEU A 35 22.71 2.12 13.50
C LEU A 35 22.34 2.08 12.01
N ALA A 36 23.32 1.84 11.14
CA ALA A 36 23.10 1.67 9.71
C ALA A 36 22.26 0.42 9.39
N THR A 37 22.48 -0.70 10.10
CA THR A 37 21.67 -1.92 9.91
C THR A 37 20.24 -1.76 10.42
N GLN A 38 20.00 -1.03 11.51
CA GLN A 38 18.63 -0.78 12.02
C GLN A 38 17.81 0.17 11.12
N ALA A 39 18.43 1.19 10.52
CA ALA A 39 17.75 2.06 9.58
C ALA A 39 17.33 1.33 8.28
N LEU A 40 18.15 0.37 7.84
CA LEU A 40 17.89 -0.39 6.62
C LEU A 40 16.73 -1.39 6.79
N THR A 41 16.57 -2.03 7.94
CA THR A 41 15.49 -3.03 8.15
C THR A 41 14.09 -2.41 8.16
N GLY A 42 13.92 -1.22 8.72
CA GLY A 42 12.63 -0.51 8.73
C GLY A 42 12.16 -0.06 7.34
N SER A 43 13.08 0.32 6.45
CA SER A 43 12.75 0.76 5.09
C SER A 43 12.22 -0.39 4.21
N VAL A 44 12.73 -1.62 4.42
CA VAL A 44 12.37 -2.79 3.61
C VAL A 44 10.97 -3.30 3.95
N SER A 45 10.55 -3.25 5.22
CA SER A 45 9.20 -3.67 5.60
C SER A 45 8.14 -2.73 5.03
N ALA A 46 8.34 -1.42 5.13
CA ALA A 46 7.45 -0.41 4.55
C ALA A 46 7.34 -0.55 3.02
N ALA A 47 8.47 -0.78 2.32
CA ALA A 47 8.47 -0.99 0.87
C ALA A 47 7.69 -2.25 0.46
N ARG A 48 7.78 -3.34 1.23
CA ARG A 48 7.01 -4.57 0.97
C ARG A 48 5.51 -4.36 1.15
N GLU A 49 5.09 -3.61 2.17
CA GLU A 49 3.68 -3.32 2.38
C GLU A 49 3.09 -2.43 1.27
N GLN A 50 3.85 -1.42 0.83
CA GLN A 50 3.45 -0.60 -0.33
C GLN A 50 3.38 -1.42 -1.63
N ALA A 51 4.30 -2.38 -1.81
CA ALA A 51 4.25 -3.29 -2.95
C ALA A 51 3.00 -4.18 -2.92
N LYS A 52 2.65 -4.76 -1.77
CA LYS A 52 1.41 -5.55 -1.60
C LYS A 52 0.17 -4.72 -1.90
N GLN A 53 0.11 -3.49 -1.40
CA GLN A 53 -1.00 -2.56 -1.69
C GLN A 53 -1.12 -2.29 -3.19
N THR A 54 0.00 -2.05 -3.86
CA THR A 54 0.04 -1.85 -5.32
C THR A 54 -0.48 -3.08 -6.07
N VAL A 55 -0.06 -4.28 -5.66
CA VAL A 55 -0.53 -5.55 -6.23
C VAL A 55 -2.03 -5.72 -6.02
N SER A 56 -2.55 -5.43 -4.82
CA SER A 56 -3.98 -5.52 -4.53
C SER A 56 -4.80 -4.60 -5.43
N MET A 57 -4.43 -3.32 -5.49
CA MET A 57 -5.10 -2.35 -6.37
C MET A 57 -5.01 -2.76 -7.84
N SER A 58 -3.88 -3.33 -8.29
CA SER A 58 -3.74 -3.83 -9.66
C SER A 58 -4.65 -5.02 -9.95
N ARG A 59 -4.74 -5.99 -9.03
CA ARG A 59 -5.67 -7.13 -9.15
C ARG A 59 -7.12 -6.64 -9.20
N MET A 60 -7.47 -5.71 -8.32
CA MET A 60 -8.79 -5.10 -8.25
C MET A 60 -9.17 -4.35 -9.54
N ARG A 61 -8.24 -3.60 -10.15
CA ARG A 61 -8.45 -2.99 -11.49
C ARG A 61 -8.71 -4.03 -12.56
N GLY A 62 -7.96 -5.14 -12.56
CA GLY A 62 -8.16 -6.24 -13.49
C GLY A 62 -9.54 -6.90 -13.33
N VAL A 63 -9.99 -7.11 -12.09
CA VAL A 63 -11.35 -7.58 -11.81
C VAL A 63 -12.39 -6.56 -12.31
N GLY A 64 -12.18 -5.27 -12.07
CA GLY A 64 -13.05 -4.21 -12.56
C GLY A 64 -13.22 -4.22 -14.08
N GLN A 65 -12.11 -4.37 -14.83
CA GLN A 65 -12.17 -4.52 -16.29
C GLN A 65 -13.05 -5.71 -16.71
N ALA A 66 -12.90 -6.86 -16.05
CA ALA A 66 -13.73 -8.02 -16.31
C ALA A 66 -15.22 -7.80 -15.98
N LEU A 67 -15.53 -7.06 -14.91
CA LEU A 67 -16.91 -6.67 -14.57
C LEU A 67 -17.54 -5.86 -15.71
N PHE A 68 -16.80 -4.89 -16.27
CA PHE A 68 -17.30 -4.09 -17.39
C PHE A 68 -17.46 -4.89 -18.68
N ILE A 69 -16.52 -5.77 -19.00
CA ILE A 69 -16.63 -6.68 -20.16
C ILE A 69 -17.88 -7.57 -20.01
N TYR A 70 -18.09 -8.14 -18.82
CA TYR A 70 -19.30 -8.92 -18.53
C TYR A 70 -20.57 -8.08 -18.72
N ALA A 71 -20.57 -6.83 -18.22
CA ALA A 71 -21.73 -5.96 -18.29
C ALA A 71 -22.03 -5.44 -19.70
N GLN A 72 -21.07 -5.43 -20.64
CA GLN A 72 -21.36 -5.14 -22.05
C GLN A 72 -22.34 -6.15 -22.65
N GLU A 73 -22.21 -7.43 -22.27
CA GLU A 73 -23.09 -8.49 -22.75
C GLU A 73 -24.39 -8.58 -21.94
N LYS A 74 -24.30 -8.44 -20.61
CA LYS A 74 -25.41 -8.73 -19.68
C LYS A 74 -26.15 -7.50 -19.17
N LYS A 75 -25.67 -6.30 -19.46
CA LYS A 75 -26.18 -5.00 -18.98
C LYS A 75 -26.18 -4.83 -17.45
N ALA A 76 -25.58 -5.76 -16.73
CA ALA A 76 -25.45 -5.77 -15.27
C ALA A 76 -24.10 -6.41 -14.90
N PHE A 77 -23.59 -6.10 -13.71
CA PHE A 77 -22.44 -6.82 -13.16
C PHE A 77 -22.84 -8.27 -12.80
N PRO A 78 -21.89 -9.21 -12.74
CA PRO A 78 -22.19 -10.61 -12.46
C PRO A 78 -22.85 -10.81 -11.09
N PRO A 79 -23.60 -11.90 -10.88
CA PRO A 79 -24.19 -12.20 -9.57
C PRO A 79 -23.13 -12.52 -8.51
N ASP A 80 -21.97 -13.05 -8.92
CA ASP A 80 -20.85 -13.39 -8.07
C ASP A 80 -19.53 -13.33 -8.87
N LEU A 81 -18.38 -13.28 -8.16
CA LEU A 81 -17.07 -13.27 -8.83
C LEU A 81 -16.70 -14.61 -9.45
N ALA A 82 -17.31 -15.73 -9.00
CA ALA A 82 -17.05 -17.04 -9.59
C ALA A 82 -17.56 -17.12 -11.04
N GLU A 83 -18.57 -16.34 -11.41
CA GLU A 83 -19.06 -16.21 -12.80
C GLU A 83 -17.96 -15.68 -13.73
N LEU A 84 -17.16 -14.70 -13.29
CA LEU A 84 -16.05 -14.17 -14.10
C LEU A 84 -14.97 -15.24 -14.32
N VAL A 85 -14.67 -16.04 -13.29
CA VAL A 85 -13.73 -17.17 -13.41
C VAL A 85 -14.29 -18.27 -14.32
N ARG A 86 -15.57 -18.63 -14.17
CA ARG A 86 -16.26 -19.64 -15.00
C ARG A 86 -16.26 -19.27 -16.48
N ARG A 87 -16.28 -17.97 -16.78
CA ARG A 87 -16.18 -17.41 -18.14
C ARG A 87 -14.75 -17.19 -18.63
N ASN A 88 -13.74 -17.57 -17.86
CA ASN A 88 -12.32 -17.32 -18.14
C ASN A 88 -12.00 -15.83 -18.37
N MET A 89 -12.75 -14.91 -17.75
CA MET A 89 -12.49 -13.47 -17.83
C MET A 89 -11.40 -13.03 -16.85
N ILE A 90 -11.25 -13.77 -15.75
CA ILE A 90 -10.18 -13.61 -14.76
C ILE A 90 -9.69 -15.00 -14.30
N THR A 91 -8.51 -15.05 -13.71
CA THR A 91 -8.00 -16.25 -13.03
C THR A 91 -8.35 -16.23 -11.54
N ILE A 92 -8.36 -17.39 -10.89
CA ILE A 92 -8.61 -17.51 -9.45
C ILE A 92 -7.58 -16.70 -8.64
N ASP A 93 -6.32 -16.66 -9.08
CA ASP A 93 -5.24 -15.91 -8.42
C ASP A 93 -5.50 -14.40 -8.32
N MET A 94 -6.32 -13.84 -9.22
CA MET A 94 -6.72 -12.44 -9.14
C MET A 94 -7.62 -12.16 -7.93
N LEU A 95 -8.30 -13.17 -7.40
CA LEU A 95 -9.19 -13.10 -6.24
C LEU A 95 -8.46 -13.30 -4.89
N ALA A 96 -7.15 -13.54 -4.93
CA ALA A 96 -6.32 -13.70 -3.75
C ALA A 96 -5.91 -12.34 -3.17
N SER A 97 -5.95 -12.25 -1.84
CA SER A 97 -5.33 -11.16 -1.08
C SER A 97 -3.80 -11.31 -1.15
N PRO A 98 -3.02 -10.23 -1.39
CA PRO A 98 -1.55 -10.30 -1.31
C PRO A 98 -1.04 -10.30 0.14
N TYR A 99 -1.93 -10.18 1.13
CA TYR A 99 -1.61 -10.13 2.55
C TYR A 99 -1.79 -11.47 3.26
N ASP A 100 -2.60 -12.36 2.71
CA ASP A 100 -3.01 -13.60 3.36
C ASP A 100 -2.64 -14.80 2.49
N ASP A 101 -2.12 -15.86 3.10
CA ASP A 101 -1.77 -17.11 2.39
C ASP A 101 -3.00 -18.00 2.08
N ASN A 102 -4.19 -17.55 2.46
CA ASN A 102 -5.45 -18.28 2.30
C ASN A 102 -6.16 -17.93 0.98
N ALA A 103 -5.44 -18.03 -0.14
CA ALA A 103 -6.01 -17.82 -1.46
C ALA A 103 -7.01 -18.93 -1.84
N PRO A 104 -8.10 -18.62 -2.56
CA PRO A 104 -8.95 -19.65 -3.13
C PRO A 104 -8.15 -20.49 -4.14
N ARG A 105 -8.30 -21.82 -4.12
CA ARG A 105 -7.64 -22.71 -5.09
C ARG A 105 -8.60 -23.35 -6.09
N SER A 106 -9.90 -23.20 -5.85
CA SER A 106 -10.97 -23.78 -6.64
C SER A 106 -12.17 -22.83 -6.69
N LEU A 107 -13.07 -23.04 -7.65
CA LEU A 107 -14.30 -22.24 -7.78
C LEU A 107 -15.18 -22.29 -6.52
N ALA A 108 -15.22 -23.45 -5.84
CA ALA A 108 -16.02 -23.64 -4.63
C ALA A 108 -15.49 -22.82 -3.45
N GLU A 109 -14.18 -22.56 -3.41
CA GLU A 109 -13.53 -21.81 -2.33
C GLU A 109 -13.68 -20.28 -2.48
N ILE A 110 -14.13 -19.78 -3.63
CA ILE A 110 -14.20 -18.33 -3.89
C ILE A 110 -15.08 -17.62 -2.86
N GLY A 111 -16.24 -18.18 -2.49
CA GLY A 111 -17.14 -17.54 -1.54
C GLY A 111 -16.52 -17.34 -0.15
N GLU A 112 -15.74 -18.31 0.31
CA GLU A 112 -15.15 -18.34 1.65
C GLU A 112 -13.79 -17.64 1.71
N LYS A 113 -12.93 -17.88 0.71
CA LYS A 113 -11.51 -17.49 0.73
C LYS A 113 -11.17 -16.29 -0.13
N CYS A 114 -12.12 -15.70 -0.85
CA CYS A 114 -11.84 -14.51 -1.64
C CYS A 114 -11.37 -13.37 -0.72
N GLY A 115 -10.24 -12.75 -1.10
CA GLY A 115 -9.66 -11.60 -0.40
C GLY A 115 -10.49 -10.33 -0.48
N TYR A 116 -11.58 -10.36 -1.25
CA TYR A 116 -12.46 -9.21 -1.49
C TYR A 116 -13.89 -9.51 -1.05
N ILE A 117 -14.63 -8.43 -0.80
CA ILE A 117 -16.07 -8.42 -0.60
C ILE A 117 -16.70 -7.81 -1.85
N TYR A 118 -17.56 -8.58 -2.51
CA TYR A 118 -18.25 -8.18 -3.73
C TYR A 118 -19.69 -7.80 -3.44
N ARG A 119 -20.14 -6.69 -4.01
CA ARG A 119 -21.52 -6.20 -3.87
C ARG A 119 -22.31 -6.43 -5.16
N ALA A 120 -23.09 -7.50 -5.16
CA ALA A 120 -23.94 -7.87 -6.29
C ALA A 120 -25.13 -6.92 -6.47
N GLY A 121 -25.78 -6.96 -7.63
CA GLY A 121 -26.99 -6.17 -7.94
C GLY A 121 -26.71 -4.78 -8.52
N LEU A 122 -25.45 -4.35 -8.57
CA LEU A 122 -25.04 -3.11 -9.23
C LEU A 122 -24.95 -3.28 -10.75
N THR A 123 -25.04 -2.16 -11.46
CA THR A 123 -24.91 -2.09 -12.92
C THR A 123 -23.97 -0.96 -13.32
N PRO A 124 -23.48 -0.92 -14.58
CA PRO A 124 -22.72 0.24 -15.08
C PRO A 124 -23.49 1.57 -15.08
N LYS A 125 -24.81 1.54 -14.85
CA LYS A 125 -25.68 2.73 -14.74
C LYS A 125 -25.98 3.13 -13.30
N SER A 126 -25.53 2.34 -12.32
CA SER A 126 -25.63 2.71 -10.91
C SER A 126 -24.80 3.96 -10.63
N ASP A 127 -24.98 4.57 -9.46
CA ASP A 127 -24.22 5.77 -9.11
C ASP A 127 -22.70 5.45 -9.12
N PRO A 128 -21.88 6.26 -9.83
CA PRO A 128 -20.46 5.97 -10.03
C PRO A 128 -19.65 5.96 -8.72
N ARG A 129 -20.16 6.57 -7.64
CA ARG A 129 -19.52 6.61 -6.31
C ARG A 129 -19.83 5.38 -5.47
N GLU A 130 -20.66 4.47 -5.95
CA GLU A 130 -20.95 3.22 -5.26
C GLU A 130 -19.76 2.27 -5.33
N ILE A 131 -19.49 1.61 -4.20
CA ILE A 131 -18.44 0.61 -4.09
C ILE A 131 -18.95 -0.76 -4.57
N VAL A 132 -18.33 -1.33 -5.61
CA VAL A 132 -18.68 -2.65 -6.14
C VAL A 132 -17.80 -3.77 -5.57
N LEU A 133 -16.55 -3.47 -5.24
CA LEU A 133 -15.61 -4.42 -4.66
C LEU A 133 -14.76 -3.72 -3.59
N ALA A 134 -14.50 -4.36 -2.48
CA ALA A 134 -13.60 -3.87 -1.43
C ALA A 134 -12.69 -4.99 -0.94
N GLU A 135 -11.52 -4.67 -0.39
CA GLU A 135 -10.77 -5.65 0.38
C GLU A 135 -11.56 -6.11 1.62
N ARG A 136 -11.37 -7.37 2.01
CA ARG A 136 -12.13 -7.97 3.12
C ARG A 136 -11.80 -7.38 4.49
N SER A 137 -10.59 -6.85 4.64
CA SER A 137 -10.10 -6.29 5.90
C SER A 137 -9.08 -5.20 5.64
N VAL A 138 -9.00 -4.23 6.54
CA VAL A 138 -7.98 -3.20 6.51
C VAL A 138 -6.57 -3.77 6.72
N ARG A 139 -5.62 -3.27 5.93
CA ARG A 139 -4.18 -3.57 5.98
C ARG A 139 -3.39 -2.30 5.69
N ASN A 140 -2.19 -2.18 6.26
CA ASN A 140 -1.31 -1.03 6.03
C ASN A 140 -2.00 0.34 6.25
N GLY A 141 -2.87 0.44 7.26
CA GLY A 141 -3.58 1.69 7.59
C GLY A 141 -4.76 2.06 6.66
N GLY A 142 -5.22 1.15 5.79
CA GLY A 142 -6.37 1.39 4.92
C GLY A 142 -6.84 0.15 4.16
N ALA A 143 -7.60 0.33 3.10
CA ALA A 143 -8.02 -0.74 2.20
C ALA A 143 -8.25 -0.21 0.79
N ALA A 144 -8.14 -1.09 -0.20
CA ALA A 144 -8.49 -0.79 -1.59
C ALA A 144 -10.00 -0.99 -1.85
N PHE A 145 -10.57 -0.07 -2.62
CA PHE A 145 -11.98 -0.04 -3.00
C PHE A 145 -12.10 0.19 -4.50
N LEU A 146 -12.96 -0.59 -5.17
CA LEU A 146 -13.34 -0.45 -6.57
C LEU A 146 -14.74 0.14 -6.64
N PHE A 147 -14.86 1.14 -7.50
CA PHE A 147 -16.09 1.88 -7.69
C PHE A 147 -16.79 1.48 -8.99
N VAL A 148 -18.08 1.80 -9.09
CA VAL A 148 -18.92 1.46 -10.24
C VAL A 148 -18.41 2.06 -11.54
N ASP A 149 -17.72 3.21 -11.51
CA ASP A 149 -17.10 3.82 -12.69
C ASP A 149 -15.75 3.18 -13.09
N GLY A 150 -15.26 2.21 -12.32
CA GLY A 150 -14.02 1.48 -12.56
C GLY A 150 -12.77 2.06 -11.92
N HIS A 151 -12.86 3.17 -11.17
CA HIS A 151 -11.70 3.65 -10.43
C HIS A 151 -11.43 2.77 -9.20
N VAL A 152 -10.14 2.69 -8.83
CA VAL A 152 -9.70 2.00 -7.62
C VAL A 152 -8.97 3.00 -6.75
N GLU A 153 -9.45 3.16 -5.52
CA GLU A 153 -8.90 4.07 -4.52
C GLU A 153 -8.47 3.32 -3.27
N PHE A 154 -7.39 3.77 -2.64
CA PHE A 154 -7.01 3.31 -1.32
C PHE A 154 -7.52 4.32 -0.28
N ILE A 155 -8.45 3.87 0.57
CA ILE A 155 -9.02 4.71 1.62
C ILE A 155 -8.33 4.35 2.93
N ALA A 156 -7.90 5.37 3.67
CA ALA A 156 -7.24 5.20 4.97
C ALA A 156 -8.24 4.91 6.11
N GLU A 157 -7.73 4.40 7.22
CA GLU A 157 -8.47 4.35 8.48
C GLU A 157 -8.75 5.76 9.04
N PRO A 158 -9.83 5.93 9.83
CA PRO A 158 -10.82 4.91 10.23
C PRO A 158 -11.89 4.64 9.16
N ARG A 159 -11.95 5.46 8.11
CA ARG A 159 -13.01 5.44 7.10
C ARG A 159 -13.13 4.10 6.38
N ALA A 160 -12.01 3.47 6.05
CA ALA A 160 -12.00 2.16 5.40
C ALA A 160 -12.75 1.08 6.21
N SER A 161 -12.51 1.03 7.52
CA SER A 161 -13.16 0.09 8.44
C SER A 161 -14.68 0.32 8.51
N GLU A 162 -15.12 1.56 8.52
CA GLU A 162 -16.55 1.91 8.47
C GLU A 162 -17.21 1.40 7.18
N LEU A 163 -16.61 1.69 6.02
CA LEU A 163 -17.15 1.31 4.71
C LEU A 163 -17.23 -0.22 4.54
N ILE A 164 -16.18 -0.94 4.98
CA ILE A 164 -16.18 -2.40 4.97
C ILE A 164 -17.30 -2.94 5.86
N GLY A 165 -17.49 -2.37 7.05
CA GLY A 165 -18.57 -2.74 7.96
C GLY A 165 -19.96 -2.55 7.33
N LEU A 166 -20.19 -1.44 6.63
CA LEU A 166 -21.45 -1.18 5.92
C LEU A 166 -21.70 -2.19 4.80
N ILE A 167 -20.67 -2.56 4.03
CA ILE A 167 -20.80 -3.55 2.96
C ILE A 167 -21.11 -4.94 3.56
N GLN A 168 -20.42 -5.34 4.62
CA GLN A 168 -20.65 -6.62 5.30
C GLN A 168 -22.04 -6.70 5.95
N ALA A 169 -22.56 -5.57 6.43
CA ALA A 169 -23.92 -5.46 6.95
C ALA A 169 -24.99 -5.51 5.84
N GLY A 170 -24.60 -5.50 4.56
CA GLY A 170 -25.52 -5.58 3.43
C GLY A 170 -26.29 -4.28 3.18
N VAL A 171 -25.73 -3.12 3.53
CA VAL A 171 -26.34 -1.82 3.24
C VAL A 171 -26.44 -1.63 1.72
N GLU A 172 -27.61 -1.20 1.24
CA GLU A 172 -27.93 -1.11 -0.19
C GLU A 172 -27.02 -0.12 -0.94
N SER A 173 -26.68 0.99 -0.28
CA SER A 173 -25.85 2.07 -0.83
C SER A 173 -24.67 2.33 0.09
N VAL A 174 -23.46 2.20 -0.44
CA VAL A 174 -22.21 2.45 0.31
C VAL A 174 -21.27 3.26 -0.56
N ARG A 175 -20.93 4.45 -0.07
CA ARG A 175 -20.16 5.48 -0.75
C ARG A 175 -19.21 6.15 0.27
N PRO A 176 -18.02 6.58 -0.16
CA PRO A 176 -17.03 7.25 0.69
C PRO A 176 -17.53 8.59 1.24
#